data_AF-A0A524I8X8-F1
#
_entry.id   AF-A0A524I8X8-F1
#
_cell.length_a   1.000
_cell.length_b   1.000
_cell.length_c   1.000
_cell.angle_alpha   90.00
_cell.angle_beta   90.00
_cell.angle_gamma   90.00
#
_symmetry.space_group_name_H-M   'P 1'
#
loop_
_entity.id
_entity.type
_entity.pdbx_description
1 polymer ?
#
loop_
_entity_poly.entity_id
_entity_poly.type
_entity_poly.pdbx_seq_one_letter_code
_entity_poly.pdbx_strand_id
1 'polypeptide(L)'
;MQSLTVSRPEAVIFDFDGVIVDTEPLHYRSFQEVLEPLGIGFPWPEYVKTYMGFDDRDAFLEAFRARGKELDEQGLQALVASKSKIFREVIRQGVTAYPGVVGMLTSLHASGLPLAICSGALRSDITPILAQLGIANCFR
;
A
#
# COMPACT_ATOMS: atom_id res chain seq x y z
N MET A 1 -42.48 -5.83 9.36
CA MET A 1 -41.03 -5.92 9.05
C MET A 1 -40.83 -5.48 7.62
N GLN A 2 -40.23 -4.32 7.36
CA GLN A 2 -39.78 -3.98 6.01
C GLN A 2 -38.57 -4.86 5.69
N SER A 3 -38.69 -5.69 4.65
CA SER A 3 -37.57 -6.45 4.10
C SER A 3 -36.62 -5.45 3.44
N LEU A 4 -35.42 -5.28 4.01
CA LEU A 4 -34.35 -4.54 3.34
C LEU A 4 -33.93 -5.36 2.12
N THR A 5 -34.41 -4.97 0.95
CA THR A 5 -33.88 -5.49 -0.31
C THR A 5 -32.54 -4.80 -0.55
N VAL A 6 -31.45 -5.55 -0.48
CA VAL A 6 -30.14 -5.04 -0.88
C VAL A 6 -30.13 -5.00 -2.41
N SER A 7 -30.30 -3.80 -2.97
CA SER A 7 -30.12 -3.58 -4.40
C SER A 7 -28.64 -3.72 -4.77
N ARG A 8 -28.38 -4.21 -5.99
CA ARG A 8 -27.01 -4.28 -6.54
C ARG A 8 -26.42 -2.86 -6.59
N PRO A 9 -25.15 -2.66 -6.19
CA PRO A 9 -24.51 -1.35 -6.29
C PRO A 9 -24.37 -0.92 -7.76
N GLU A 10 -24.38 0.39 -8.00
CA GLU A 10 -24.21 0.97 -9.34
C GLU A 10 -22.75 1.01 -9.80
N ALA A 11 -21.79 0.98 -8.86
CA ALA A 11 -20.35 0.96 -9.11
C ALA A 11 -19.60 0.44 -7.87
N VAL A 12 -18.31 0.12 -8.03
CA VAL A 12 -17.40 -0.19 -6.91
C VAL A 12 -16.12 0.61 -7.06
N ILE A 13 -15.71 1.27 -5.98
CA ILE A 13 -14.45 2.03 -5.91
C ILE A 13 -13.50 1.23 -5.01
N PHE A 14 -12.34 0.87 -5.53
CA PHE A 14 -11.33 0.13 -4.82
C PHE A 14 -10.21 1.06 -4.37
N ASP A 15 -9.75 0.87 -3.14
CA ASP A 15 -8.37 1.24 -2.82
C ASP A 15 -7.39 0.30 -3.55
N PHE A 16 -6.13 0.68 -3.63
CA PHE A 16 -5.09 -0.06 -4.36
C PHE A 16 -4.18 -0.83 -3.41
N ASP A 17 -3.44 -0.10 -2.57
CA ASP A 17 -2.48 -0.63 -1.62
C ASP A 17 -3.20 -1.38 -0.49
N GLY A 18 -2.79 -2.60 -0.16
CA GLY A 18 -3.44 -3.40 0.88
C GLY A 18 -4.84 -3.94 0.51
N VAL A 19 -5.35 -3.64 -0.69
CA VAL A 19 -6.66 -4.12 -1.18
C VAL A 19 -6.52 -4.90 -2.49
N ILE A 20 -5.93 -4.29 -3.52
CA ILE A 20 -5.70 -4.97 -4.80
C ILE A 20 -4.36 -5.71 -4.75
N VAL A 21 -3.34 -5.05 -4.21
CA VAL A 21 -1.96 -5.54 -4.15
C VAL A 21 -1.43 -5.56 -2.73
N ASP A 22 -0.61 -6.55 -2.42
CA ASP A 22 0.05 -6.69 -1.12
C ASP A 22 1.35 -5.87 -1.11
N THR A 23 1.24 -4.59 -0.71
CA THR A 23 2.37 -3.67 -0.64
C THR A 23 3.07 -3.65 0.72
N GLU A 24 2.47 -4.23 1.75
CA GLU A 24 3.01 -4.27 3.12
C GLU A 24 4.43 -4.86 3.21
N PRO A 25 4.77 -5.97 2.52
CA PRO A 25 6.15 -6.46 2.48
C PRO A 25 7.15 -5.47 1.88
N LEU A 26 6.71 -4.64 0.93
CA LEU A 26 7.54 -3.64 0.27
C LEU A 26 7.73 -2.40 1.16
N HIS A 27 6.69 -1.99 1.89
CA HIS A 27 6.80 -0.95 2.93
C HIS A 27 7.80 -1.36 4.00
N TYR A 28 7.66 -2.57 4.55
CA TYR A 28 8.59 -3.11 5.53
C TYR A 28 10.04 -3.13 5.03
N ARG A 29 10.29 -3.67 3.83
CA ARG A 29 11.63 -3.64 3.23
C ARG A 29 12.18 -2.22 3.14
N SER A 30 11.37 -1.28 2.66
CA SER A 30 11.80 0.11 2.48
C SER A 30 12.11 0.80 3.82
N PHE A 31 11.38 0.47 4.89
CA PHE A 31 11.72 0.93 6.24
C PHE A 31 13.03 0.32 6.73
N GLN A 32 13.23 -0.99 6.57
CA GLN A 32 14.47 -1.64 6.99
C GLN A 32 15.68 -1.07 6.26
N GLU A 33 15.60 -0.83 4.96
CA GLU A 33 16.71 -0.23 4.20
C GLU A 33 17.12 1.16 4.70
N VAL A 34 16.19 1.92 5.29
CA VAL A 34 16.48 3.23 5.88
C VAL A 34 16.94 3.12 7.35
N LEU A 35 16.34 2.21 8.12
CA LEU A 35 16.53 2.14 9.57
C LEU A 35 17.65 1.20 10.02
N GLU A 36 17.95 0.14 9.26
CA GLU A 36 19.03 -0.80 9.58
C GLU A 36 20.40 -0.11 9.64
N PRO A 37 20.80 0.79 8.70
CA PRO A 37 22.06 1.52 8.79
C PRO A 37 22.19 2.40 10.05
N LEU A 38 21.06 2.79 10.64
CA LEU A 38 21.00 3.61 11.86
C LEU A 38 20.98 2.75 13.15
N GLY A 39 20.92 1.42 13.01
CA GLY A 39 20.74 0.48 14.12
C GLY A 39 19.35 0.54 14.76
N ILE A 40 18.32 0.96 14.01
CA ILE A 40 16.94 1.17 14.49
C ILE A 40 15.96 0.25 13.74
N GLY A 41 16.48 -0.73 12.97
CA GLY A 41 15.67 -1.75 12.32
C GLY A 41 14.84 -2.57 13.31
N PHE A 42 13.84 -3.27 12.79
CA PHE A 42 12.87 -4.04 13.58
C PHE A 42 12.40 -5.27 12.79
N PRO A 43 12.08 -6.38 13.46
CA PRO A 43 11.67 -7.60 12.78
C PRO A 43 10.22 -7.49 12.27
N TRP A 44 9.88 -8.29 11.27
CA TRP A 44 8.53 -8.32 10.67
C TRP A 44 7.37 -8.47 11.68
N PRO A 45 7.43 -9.32 12.73
CA PRO A 45 6.36 -9.38 13.72
C PRO A 45 6.13 -8.07 14.48
N GLU A 46 7.18 -7.26 14.68
CA GLU A 46 7.05 -5.93 15.28
C GLU A 46 6.42 -4.95 14.30
N TYR A 47 6.82 -5.00 13.02
CA TYR A 47 6.20 -4.24 11.94
C TYR A 47 4.68 -4.44 11.90
N VAL A 48 4.24 -5.70 11.80
CA VAL A 48 2.80 -6.04 11.72
C VAL A 48 2.03 -5.59 12.96
N LYS A 49 2.63 -5.71 14.15
CA LYS A 49 1.95 -5.38 15.40
C LYS A 49 1.84 -3.87 15.66
N THR A 50 2.86 -3.11 15.29
CA THR A 50 3.05 -1.73 15.76
C THR A 50 2.96 -0.71 14.63
N TYR A 51 3.55 -0.99 13.47
CA TYR A 51 3.80 0.00 12.43
C TYR A 51 2.83 -0.13 11.25
N MET A 52 2.25 -1.31 11.03
CA MET A 52 1.26 -1.52 9.98
C MET A 52 0.05 -0.59 10.19
N GLY A 53 -0.28 0.18 9.16
CA GLY A 53 -1.33 1.21 9.21
C GLY A 53 -0.87 2.60 9.64
N PHE A 54 0.40 2.78 10.04
CA PHE A 54 0.97 4.12 10.22
C PHE A 54 1.30 4.75 8.88
N ASP A 55 1.28 6.07 8.82
CA ASP A 55 1.97 6.78 7.75
C ASP A 55 3.50 6.75 7.97
N ASP A 56 4.26 7.14 6.95
CA ASP A 56 5.73 7.11 7.03
C ASP A 56 6.26 8.01 8.16
N ARG A 57 5.59 9.12 8.45
CA ARG A 57 6.03 10.08 9.48
C ARG A 57 5.90 9.45 10.86
N ASP A 58 4.72 8.93 11.19
CA ASP A 58 4.44 8.31 12.47
C ASP A 58 5.28 7.04 12.68
N ALA A 59 5.52 6.27 11.62
CA ALA A 59 6.40 5.10 11.68
C ALA A 59 7.84 5.48 12.05
N PHE A 60 8.40 6.54 11.45
CA PHE A 60 9.75 7.01 11.81
C PHE A 60 9.82 7.58 13.22
N LEU A 61 8.84 8.38 13.63
CA LEU A 61 8.77 8.92 14.99
C LEU A 61 8.69 7.79 16.03
N GLU A 62 7.85 6.78 15.80
CA GLU A 62 7.73 5.62 16.68
C GLU A 62 9.02 4.79 16.71
N ALA A 63 9.66 4.53 15.57
CA ALA A 63 10.90 3.77 15.52
C ALA A 63 12.02 4.44 16.34
N PHE A 64 12.15 5.76 16.26
CA PHE A 64 13.12 6.52 17.05
C PHE A 64 12.75 6.54 18.54
N ARG A 65 11.47 6.79 18.86
CA ARG A 65 10.95 6.77 20.22
C ARG A 65 11.18 5.42 20.91
N ALA A 66 10.90 4.31 20.22
CA ALA A 66 11.07 2.94 20.72
C ALA A 66 12.53 2.60 21.05
N ARG A 67 13.49 3.32 20.44
CA ARG A 67 14.93 3.18 20.71
C ARG A 67 15.51 4.29 21.60
N GLY A 68 14.66 5.15 22.16
CA GLY A 68 15.09 6.26 23.00
C GLY A 68 15.97 7.28 22.27
N LYS A 69 15.79 7.43 20.95
CA LYS A 69 16.50 8.39 20.12
C LYS A 69 15.60 9.58 19.81
N GLU A 70 16.19 10.77 19.72
CA GLU A 70 15.51 11.96 19.23
C GLU A 70 15.58 12.02 17.70
N LEU A 71 14.53 12.54 17.09
CA LEU A 71 14.45 12.80 15.65
C LEU A 71 13.88 14.20 15.46
N ASP A 72 14.67 15.10 14.87
CA ASP A 72 14.22 16.43 14.52
C ASP A 72 13.42 16.42 13.21
N GLU A 73 12.74 17.53 12.92
CA GLU A 73 11.89 17.64 11.74
C GLU A 73 12.69 17.50 10.44
N GLN A 74 13.92 18.03 10.39
CA GLN A 74 14.76 17.95 9.19
C GLN A 74 15.18 16.49 8.90
N GLY A 75 15.60 15.75 9.93
CA GLY A 75 15.93 14.34 9.84
C GLY A 75 14.71 13.52 9.43
N LEU A 76 13.55 13.77 10.03
CA LEU A 76 12.30 13.10 9.69
C LEU A 76 11.94 13.28 8.21
N GLN A 77 11.99 14.51 7.70
CA GLN A 77 11.74 14.79 6.28
C GLN A 77 12.73 14.07 5.36
N ALA A 78 14.01 14.01 5.74
CA ALA A 78 15.03 13.28 4.98
C ALA A 78 14.78 11.77 4.94
N LEU A 79 14.36 11.17 6.06
CA LEU A 79 14.04 9.74 6.15
C LEU A 79 12.80 9.38 5.32
N VAL A 80 11.73 10.18 5.43
CA VAL A 80 10.51 10.03 4.61
C VAL A 80 10.84 10.11 3.12
N ALA A 81 11.64 11.11 2.72
CA ALA A 81 12.06 11.26 1.33
C ALA A 81 12.92 10.07 0.85
N SER A 82 13.83 9.58 1.69
CA SER A 82 14.68 8.42 1.40
C SER A 82 13.84 7.15 1.21
N LYS A 83 12.95 6.84 2.16
CA LYS A 83 12.06 5.68 2.08
C LYS A 83 11.13 5.78 0.87
N SER A 84 10.60 6.96 0.56
CA SER A 84 9.77 7.19 -0.64
C SER A 84 10.53 6.92 -1.95
N LYS A 85 11.83 7.21 -2.00
CA LYS A 85 12.67 6.87 -3.15
C LYS A 85 12.86 5.36 -3.25
N ILE A 86 13.24 4.71 -2.16
CA ILE A 86 13.45 3.26 -2.10
C ILE A 86 12.16 2.51 -2.47
N PHE A 87 11.03 2.89 -1.88
CA PHE A 87 9.74 2.26 -2.16
C PHE A 87 9.38 2.31 -3.64
N ARG A 88 9.60 3.44 -4.31
CA ARG A 88 9.39 3.57 -5.77
C ARG A 88 10.32 2.69 -6.60
N GLU A 89 11.52 2.43 -6.13
CA GLU A 89 12.46 1.52 -6.81
C GLU A 89 12.05 0.06 -6.59
N VAL A 90 11.66 -0.30 -5.36
CA VAL A 90 11.21 -1.64 -4.99
C VAL A 90 9.90 -2.01 -5.69
N ILE A 91 8.90 -1.12 -5.70
CA ILE A 91 7.59 -1.42 -6.32
C ILE A 91 7.69 -1.64 -7.83
N ARG A 92 8.67 -0.99 -8.51
CA ARG A 92 8.96 -1.24 -9.93
C ARG A 92 9.51 -2.64 -10.21
N GLN A 93 10.04 -3.32 -9.20
CA GLN A 93 10.48 -4.73 -9.33
C GLN A 93 9.29 -5.70 -9.35
N GLY A 94 8.09 -5.19 -9.04
CA GLY A 94 6.83 -5.93 -9.06
C GLY A 94 6.18 -6.00 -7.68
N VAL A 95 4.87 -6.20 -7.68
CA VAL A 95 4.05 -6.44 -6.49
C VAL A 95 3.05 -7.54 -6.78
N THR A 96 2.71 -8.31 -5.75
CA THR A 96 1.77 -9.43 -5.85
C THR A 96 0.35 -8.95 -5.58
N ALA A 97 -0.59 -9.31 -6.44
CA ALA A 97 -2.01 -9.12 -6.16
C ALA A 97 -2.49 -10.08 -5.08
N TYR A 98 -3.44 -9.67 -4.23
CA TYR A 98 -4.02 -10.61 -3.26
C TYR A 98 -4.72 -11.78 -3.97
N PRO A 99 -4.67 -13.00 -3.40
CA PRO A 99 -5.33 -14.16 -3.98
C PRO A 99 -6.81 -13.91 -4.28
N GLY A 100 -7.24 -14.21 -5.50
CA GLY A 100 -8.63 -14.06 -5.93
C GLY A 100 -9.03 -12.67 -6.43
N VAL A 101 -8.26 -11.60 -6.14
CA VAL A 101 -8.61 -10.22 -6.53
C VAL A 101 -8.71 -10.07 -8.05
N VAL A 102 -7.75 -10.58 -8.80
CA VAL A 102 -7.74 -10.49 -10.27
C VAL A 102 -9.00 -11.15 -10.87
N GLY A 103 -9.37 -12.33 -10.37
CA GLY A 103 -10.57 -13.06 -10.81
C GLY A 103 -11.86 -12.33 -10.43
N MET A 104 -11.92 -11.77 -9.22
CA MET A 104 -13.05 -10.96 -8.76
C MET A 104 -13.25 -9.73 -9.64
N LEU A 105 -12.20 -8.93 -9.86
CA LEU A 105 -12.25 -7.71 -10.67
C LEU A 105 -12.69 -8.01 -12.10
N THR A 106 -12.13 -9.06 -12.70
CA THR A 106 -12.50 -9.52 -14.05
C THR A 106 -13.98 -9.92 -14.12
N SER A 107 -14.48 -10.62 -13.11
CA SER A 107 -15.89 -11.05 -13.04
C SER A 107 -16.85 -9.88 -12.85
N LEU A 108 -16.51 -8.92 -11.98
CA LEU A 108 -17.30 -7.70 -11.78
C LEU A 108 -17.35 -6.86 -13.06
N HIS A 109 -16.21 -6.69 -13.72
CA HIS A 109 -16.14 -5.99 -15.01
C HIS A 109 -16.99 -6.68 -16.09
N ALA A 110 -16.88 -8.00 -16.23
CA ALA A 110 -17.68 -8.79 -17.18
C ALA A 110 -19.19 -8.72 -16.91
N SER A 111 -19.60 -8.47 -15.66
CA SER A 111 -21.00 -8.26 -15.29
C SER A 111 -21.56 -6.87 -15.64
N GLY A 112 -20.74 -6.02 -16.27
CA GLY A 112 -21.09 -4.65 -16.63
C GLY A 112 -21.00 -3.63 -15.49
N LEU A 113 -20.47 -4.01 -14.32
CA LEU A 113 -20.35 -3.12 -13.18
C LEU A 113 -19.17 -2.16 -13.37
N PRO A 114 -19.38 -0.83 -13.33
CA PRO A 114 -18.29 0.15 -13.33
C PRO A 114 -17.37 -0.01 -12.12
N LEU A 115 -16.06 -0.03 -12.36
CA LEU A 115 -15.02 -0.10 -11.34
C LEU A 115 -14.10 1.12 -11.45
N ALA A 116 -13.68 1.67 -10.31
CA ALA A 116 -12.70 2.76 -10.24
C ALA A 116 -11.68 2.49 -9.14
N ILE A 117 -10.53 3.18 -9.20
CA ILE A 117 -9.51 3.17 -8.14
C ILE A 117 -9.46 4.54 -7.46
N CYS A 118 -9.44 4.54 -6.13
CA CYS A 118 -9.21 5.71 -5.29
C CYS A 118 -8.04 5.40 -4.36
N SER A 119 -6.85 5.91 -4.66
CA SER A 119 -5.61 5.62 -3.94
C SER A 119 -4.78 6.89 -3.74
N GLY A 120 -3.98 6.91 -2.67
CA GLY A 120 -2.97 7.93 -2.43
C GLY A 120 -1.69 7.74 -3.25
N ALA A 121 -1.48 6.57 -3.87
CA ALA A 121 -0.34 6.31 -4.73
C ALA A 121 -0.44 7.07 -6.06
N LEU A 122 0.71 7.36 -6.66
CA LEU A 122 0.74 8.06 -7.95
C LEU A 122 0.19 7.15 -9.04
N ARG A 123 -0.60 7.72 -9.97
CA ARG A 123 -1.09 7.00 -11.15
C ARG A 123 0.03 6.32 -11.94
N SER A 124 1.22 6.95 -12.01
CA SER A 124 2.41 6.40 -12.66
C SER A 124 2.93 5.11 -12.03
N ASP A 125 2.65 4.90 -10.74
CA ASP A 125 3.09 3.72 -9.99
C ASP A 125 2.03 2.60 -10.12
N ILE A 126 0.74 2.96 -10.10
CA ILE A 126 -0.39 2.03 -10.24
C ILE A 126 -0.48 1.46 -11.67
N THR A 127 -0.42 2.30 -12.70
CA THR A 127 -0.73 1.91 -14.09
C THR A 127 0.10 0.73 -14.60
N PRO A 128 1.44 0.68 -14.41
CA PRO A 128 2.25 -0.47 -14.85
C PRO A 128 1.86 -1.78 -14.17
N ILE A 129 1.48 -1.74 -12.89
CA ILE A 129 1.10 -2.91 -12.12
C ILE A 129 -0.22 -3.46 -12.63
N LEU A 130 -1.22 -2.60 -12.87
CA LEU A 130 -2.50 -3.03 -13.46
C LEU A 130 -2.31 -3.67 -14.84
N ALA A 131 -1.37 -3.15 -15.64
CA ALA A 131 -1.03 -3.71 -16.93
C ALA A 131 -0.37 -5.09 -16.79
N GLN A 132 0.60 -5.23 -15.88
CA GLN A 132 1.25 -6.51 -15.57
C GLN A 132 0.25 -7.58 -15.08
N LEU A 133 -0.73 -7.16 -14.28
CA LEU A 133 -1.80 -8.03 -13.77
C LEU A 133 -2.90 -8.31 -14.80
N GLY A 134 -2.88 -7.66 -15.97
CA GLY A 134 -3.89 -7.85 -17.03
C GLY A 134 -5.27 -7.26 -16.70
N ILE A 135 -5.37 -6.35 -15.72
CA ILE A 135 -6.64 -5.80 -15.21
C ILE A 135 -6.80 -4.30 -15.45
N ALA A 136 -5.87 -3.65 -16.17
CA ALA A 136 -5.96 -2.22 -16.48
C ALA A 136 -7.30 -1.83 -17.13
N ASN A 137 -7.81 -2.65 -18.04
CA ASN A 137 -9.08 -2.40 -18.74
C ASN A 137 -10.33 -2.63 -17.87
N CYS A 138 -10.18 -3.15 -16.65
CA CYS A 138 -11.32 -3.37 -15.75
C CYS A 138 -11.86 -2.05 -15.18
N PHE A 139 -11.02 -1.01 -15.11
CA PHE A 139 -11.30 0.27 -14.45
C PHE A 139 -11.64 1.37 -15.47
N ARG A 140 -12.45 2.35 -15.04
CA ARG A 140 -12.84 3.53 -15.82
C ARG A 140 -12.23 4.81 -15.26
#